data_AF-X1CGL6-F1
#
_entry.id   AF-X1CGL6-F1
#
_cell.length_a   1.000
_cell.length_b   1.000
_cell.length_c   1.000
_cell.angle_alpha   90.00
_cell.angle_beta   90.00
_cell.angle_gamma   90.00
#
_symmetry.space_group_name_H-M   'P 1'
#
loop_
_entity.id
_entity.type
_entity.pdbx_description
1 polymer ?
#
loop_
_entity_poly.entity_id
_entity_poly.type
_entity_poly.pdbx_seq_one_letter_code
_entity_poly.pdbx_strand_id
1 'polypeptide(L)'
;MGNATSHTKKDAETLIDVAETRDDIAQFWYSEFMSRTRVYPQNIAVPITLTPDAVANTFGAWIQIIPAGLIPFTFHVHGLQTMGTSGADSFFIQLATSATPTGSQMLGEKSFALGAGGRARVGFVCTSIPANTAVYGRVKTAAGNTTVNVAVSVLRCILTTDVTTLITNRRTTWPW
;
A
#
# COMPACT_ATOMS: atom_id res chain seq x y z
N MET A 1 3.38 -57.40 7.67
CA MET A 1 4.65 -56.78 8.11
C MET A 1 4.67 -55.36 7.55
N GLY A 2 4.82 -54.39 8.43
CA GLY A 2 4.41 -53.00 8.24
C GLY A 2 5.18 -52.25 7.15
N ASN A 3 4.41 -51.52 6.35
CA ASN A 3 4.84 -50.66 5.26
C ASN A 3 5.50 -49.39 5.84
N ALA A 4 6.75 -49.13 5.48
CA ALA A 4 7.45 -47.90 5.85
C ALA A 4 6.84 -46.70 5.11
N THR A 5 6.08 -45.87 5.82
CA THR A 5 5.60 -44.59 5.31
C THR A 5 6.66 -43.53 5.58
N SER A 6 7.08 -42.86 4.51
CA SER A 6 8.05 -41.77 4.55
C SER A 6 7.55 -40.66 5.49
N HIS A 7 8.39 -40.24 6.43
CA HIS A 7 8.21 -38.98 7.13
C HIS A 7 8.52 -37.83 6.16
N THR A 8 7.51 -37.45 5.37
CA THR A 8 7.54 -36.18 4.64
C THR A 8 7.54 -35.07 5.68
N LYS A 9 8.59 -34.26 5.68
CA LYS A 9 8.68 -33.02 6.46
C LYS A 9 7.38 -32.24 6.28
N LYS A 10 6.60 -32.17 7.36
CA LYS A 10 5.44 -31.30 7.50
C LYS A 10 5.99 -29.90 7.79
N ASP A 11 6.57 -29.29 6.77
CA ASP A 11 7.06 -27.91 6.85
C ASP A 11 5.84 -26.98 6.72
N ALA A 12 5.25 -26.67 7.87
CA ALA A 12 4.61 -25.39 8.19
C ALA A 12 3.49 -24.83 7.28
N GLU A 13 2.79 -25.63 6.46
CA GLU A 13 1.44 -25.27 6.01
C GLU A 13 0.44 -25.44 7.17
N THR A 14 0.56 -24.55 8.16
CA THR A 14 -0.46 -24.41 9.20
C THR A 14 -1.45 -23.38 8.71
N LEU A 15 -2.50 -23.90 8.06
CA LEU A 15 -3.89 -23.45 8.19
C LEU A 15 -4.05 -21.98 8.62
N ILE A 16 -4.04 -21.08 7.64
CA ILE A 16 -4.76 -19.82 7.76
C ILE A 16 -5.81 -19.86 6.66
N ASP A 17 -7.07 -19.81 7.07
CA ASP A 17 -8.22 -19.74 6.19
C ASP A 17 -7.98 -18.66 5.12
N VAL A 18 -7.86 -19.11 3.87
CA VAL A 18 -7.44 -18.29 2.71
C VAL A 18 -8.54 -17.31 2.27
N ALA A 19 -9.72 -17.38 2.88
CA ALA A 19 -10.82 -16.47 2.63
C ALA A 19 -10.79 -15.21 3.51
N GLU A 20 -10.30 -15.28 4.76
CA GLU A 20 -10.39 -14.14 5.71
C GLU A 20 -9.08 -13.33 5.86
N THR A 21 -7.94 -13.88 5.45
CA THR A 21 -6.66 -13.13 5.46
C THR A 21 -6.49 -12.16 4.27
N ARG A 22 -7.45 -12.17 3.35
CA ARG A 22 -7.49 -11.24 2.21
C ARG A 22 -7.97 -9.83 2.57
N ASP A 23 -7.98 -9.47 3.86
CA ASP A 23 -8.28 -8.11 4.33
C ASP A 23 -7.12 -7.40 5.08
N ASP A 24 -6.12 -8.10 5.60
CA ASP A 24 -4.98 -7.49 6.30
C ASP A 24 -3.93 -6.82 5.40
N ILE A 25 -3.84 -5.49 5.39
CA ILE A 25 -2.77 -4.70 4.73
C ILE A 25 -1.36 -5.13 5.20
N ALA A 26 -1.24 -6.01 6.18
CA ALA A 26 0.01 -6.57 6.64
C ALA A 26 0.47 -7.83 5.86
N GLN A 27 -0.36 -8.45 5.02
CA GLN A 27 0.05 -9.56 4.15
C GLN A 27 0.73 -9.04 2.86
N PHE A 28 1.61 -8.05 3.00
CA PHE A 28 2.42 -7.51 1.90
C PHE A 28 3.78 -8.20 1.91
N TRP A 29 4.09 -8.87 0.79
CA TRP A 29 5.39 -9.37 0.35
C TRP A 29 6.52 -9.20 1.38
N TYR A 30 6.71 -10.22 2.22
CA TYR A 30 7.97 -10.40 2.93
C TYR A 30 8.99 -10.90 1.92
N SER A 31 9.78 -9.99 1.36
CA SER A 31 10.96 -10.34 0.58
C SER A 31 12.18 -10.29 1.49
N GLU A 32 13.11 -11.22 1.33
CA GLU A 32 14.38 -11.25 2.07
C GLU A 32 15.22 -9.96 1.89
N PHE A 33 14.92 -9.17 0.86
CA PHE A 33 15.51 -7.86 0.55
C PHE A 33 14.68 -6.67 1.05
N MET A 34 13.42 -6.89 1.44
CA MET A 34 12.47 -5.87 1.91
C MET A 34 12.07 -6.18 3.34
N SER A 35 12.86 -5.67 4.28
CA SER A 35 12.83 -6.15 5.66
C SER A 35 11.70 -5.58 6.53
N ARG A 36 10.99 -4.51 6.10
CA ARG A 36 10.01 -3.80 6.94
C ARG A 36 8.91 -3.06 6.16
N THR A 37 7.64 -3.32 6.50
CA THR A 37 6.42 -2.68 5.95
C THR A 37 5.65 -1.92 7.04
N ARG A 38 5.12 -0.73 6.74
CA ARG A 38 4.28 0.07 7.65
C ARG A 38 3.20 0.82 6.87
N VAL A 39 2.02 0.98 7.46
CA VAL A 39 0.89 1.70 6.85
C VAL A 39 0.84 3.15 7.34
N TYR A 40 0.53 4.09 6.44
CA TYR A 40 0.25 5.49 6.72
C TYR A 40 -1.10 5.92 6.13
N PRO A 41 -1.95 6.66 6.85
CA PRO A 41 -1.83 6.99 8.27
C PRO A 41 -1.96 5.73 9.15
N GLN A 42 -1.30 5.72 10.32
CA GLN A 42 -1.47 4.61 11.28
C GLN A 42 -2.85 4.63 11.93
N ASN A 43 -3.37 5.83 12.13
CA ASN A 43 -4.70 6.01 12.66
C ASN A 43 -5.70 5.95 11.52
N ILE A 44 -6.30 4.78 11.33
CA ILE A 44 -7.37 4.55 10.36
C ILE A 44 -8.63 5.38 10.63
N ALA A 45 -8.77 5.97 11.83
CA ALA A 45 -9.86 6.91 12.13
C ALA A 45 -9.66 8.30 11.51
N VAL A 46 -8.48 8.60 10.96
CA VAL A 46 -8.20 9.82 10.20
C VAL A 46 -7.83 9.43 8.76
N PRO A 47 -8.79 8.92 7.98
CA PRO A 47 -8.53 8.58 6.59
C PRO A 47 -8.25 9.82 5.75
N ILE A 48 -7.50 9.63 4.67
CA ILE A 48 -7.26 10.69 3.69
C ILE A 48 -8.31 10.56 2.59
N THR A 49 -9.20 11.55 2.51
CA THR A 49 -10.27 11.57 1.52
C THR A 49 -9.75 12.11 0.19
N LEU A 50 -9.83 11.29 -0.85
CA LEU A 50 -9.63 11.70 -2.23
C LEU A 50 -10.99 11.92 -2.87
N THR A 51 -11.16 13.09 -3.48
CA THR A 51 -12.41 13.51 -4.11
C THR A 51 -12.19 13.55 -5.63
N PRO A 52 -12.95 12.77 -6.42
CA PRO A 52 -12.94 12.92 -7.88
C PRO A 52 -13.55 14.25 -8.29
N ASP A 53 -13.36 14.63 -9.55
CA ASP A 53 -14.10 15.76 -10.10
C ASP A 53 -15.61 15.43 -10.19
N ALA A 54 -16.43 16.48 -10.26
CA ALA A 54 -17.87 16.32 -10.47
C ALA A 54 -18.18 15.75 -11.86
N VAL A 55 -17.34 16.04 -12.85
CA VAL A 55 -17.44 15.48 -14.19
C VAL A 55 -16.92 14.04 -14.18
N ALA A 56 -17.76 13.12 -14.66
CA ALA A 56 -17.40 11.72 -14.85
C ALA A 56 -16.06 11.55 -15.59
N ASN A 57 -15.29 10.53 -15.19
CA ASN A 57 -13.99 10.19 -15.78
C ASN A 57 -12.92 11.30 -15.70
N THR A 58 -13.14 12.34 -14.89
CA THR A 58 -12.17 13.42 -14.68
C THR A 58 -11.52 13.27 -13.30
N PHE A 59 -10.19 13.42 -13.27
CA PHE A 59 -9.44 13.40 -12.02
C PHE A 59 -9.72 14.67 -11.22
N GLY A 60 -9.97 14.49 -9.92
CA GLY A 60 -10.03 15.61 -9.00
C GLY A 60 -8.65 16.20 -8.69
N ALA A 61 -8.62 17.05 -7.65
CA ALA A 61 -7.40 17.70 -7.20
C ALA A 61 -6.37 16.70 -6.63
N TRP A 62 -5.09 17.07 -6.72
CA TRP A 62 -4.02 16.37 -6.00
C TRP A 62 -4.13 16.67 -4.51
N ILE A 63 -4.28 15.62 -3.71
CA ILE A 63 -4.34 15.69 -2.26
C ILE A 63 -3.12 15.03 -1.67
N GLN A 64 -2.54 15.65 -0.64
CA GLN A 64 -1.41 15.09 0.07
C GLN A 64 -1.84 13.85 0.86
N ILE A 65 -1.23 12.72 0.55
CA ILE A 65 -1.40 11.45 1.27
C ILE A 65 -0.32 11.30 2.32
N ILE A 66 0.96 11.50 1.97
CA ILE A 66 2.07 11.40 2.92
C ILE A 66 2.71 12.80 3.05
N PRO A 67 2.78 13.36 4.26
CA PRO A 67 3.50 14.60 4.52
C PRO A 67 4.98 14.54 4.16
N ALA A 68 5.53 15.64 3.65
CA ALA A 68 6.98 15.79 3.54
C ALA A 68 7.63 15.77 4.93
N GLY A 69 8.86 15.26 5.03
CA GLY A 69 9.58 15.18 6.30
C GLY A 69 9.15 14.05 7.24
N LEU A 70 8.11 13.28 6.89
CA LEU A 70 7.60 12.21 7.76
C LEU A 70 8.40 10.90 7.67
N ILE A 71 8.95 10.57 6.50
CA ILE A 71 9.63 9.29 6.30
C ILE A 71 11.12 9.57 6.06
N PRO A 72 12.01 9.36 7.06
CA PRO A 72 13.40 9.82 7.01
C PRO A 72 14.34 8.91 6.20
N PHE A 73 13.80 8.05 5.35
CA PHE A 73 14.56 7.09 4.53
C PHE A 73 13.90 6.89 3.17
N THR A 74 14.64 6.39 2.18
CA THR A 74 14.10 6.01 0.87
C THR A 74 13.11 4.86 1.01
N PHE A 75 11.95 4.98 0.36
CA PHE A 75 10.83 4.05 0.52
C PHE A 75 10.13 3.75 -0.79
N HIS A 76 9.25 2.75 -0.77
CA HIS A 76 8.36 2.41 -1.88
C HIS A 76 6.93 2.37 -1.38
N VAL A 77 5.99 2.81 -2.21
CA VAL A 77 4.58 2.46 -2.05
C VAL A 77 4.38 1.10 -2.71
N HIS A 78 3.78 0.14 -2.00
CA HIS A 78 3.44 -1.18 -2.56
C HIS A 78 1.95 -1.43 -2.68
N GLY A 79 1.14 -0.68 -1.95
CA GLY A 79 -0.29 -0.76 -2.12
C GLY A 79 -1.06 0.20 -1.26
N LEU A 80 -2.35 0.24 -1.52
CA LEU A 80 -3.29 1.13 -0.88
C LEU A 80 -4.47 0.32 -0.38
N GLN A 81 -4.93 0.62 0.82
CA GLN A 81 -6.27 0.28 1.24
C GLN A 81 -7.18 1.46 0.92
N THR A 82 -8.25 1.17 0.21
CA THR A 82 -9.28 2.14 -0.11
C THR A 82 -10.56 1.77 0.61
N MET A 83 -11.27 2.78 1.10
CA MET A 83 -12.49 2.69 1.89
C MET A 83 -13.46 3.73 1.36
N GLY A 84 -14.75 3.44 1.31
CA GLY A 84 -15.75 4.37 0.80
C GLY A 84 -17.14 3.79 0.94
N THR A 85 -18.13 4.46 0.38
CA THR A 85 -19.50 3.93 0.32
C THR A 85 -19.51 2.69 -0.56
N SER A 86 -20.18 1.61 -0.11
CA SER A 86 -20.31 0.42 -0.95
C SER A 86 -21.08 0.76 -2.23
N GLY A 87 -20.54 0.37 -3.38
CA GLY A 87 -21.16 0.58 -4.68
C GLY A 87 -20.32 -0.04 -5.77
N ALA A 88 -20.92 -0.36 -6.91
CA ALA A 88 -20.25 -0.99 -8.06
C ALA A 88 -19.32 -0.03 -8.83
N ASP A 89 -18.96 1.11 -8.24
CA ASP A 89 -18.16 2.12 -8.90
C ASP A 89 -16.73 1.64 -9.14
N SER A 90 -16.26 1.89 -10.35
CA SER A 90 -14.87 1.70 -10.75
C SER A 90 -14.10 3.00 -10.57
N PHE A 91 -12.99 2.90 -9.85
CA PHE A 91 -12.11 4.02 -9.53
C PHE A 91 -10.78 3.87 -10.25
N PHE A 92 -10.16 4.99 -10.58
CA PHE A 92 -8.76 5.07 -10.95
C PHE A 92 -8.05 5.98 -9.97
N ILE A 93 -6.93 5.52 -9.43
CA ILE A 93 -6.06 6.28 -8.53
C ILE A 93 -4.74 6.55 -9.21
N GLN A 94 -4.28 7.79 -9.11
CA GLN A 94 -2.94 8.20 -9.51
C GLN A 94 -2.16 8.66 -8.29
N LEU A 95 -0.87 8.35 -8.29
CA LEU A 95 0.08 8.79 -7.26
C LEU A 95 1.21 9.61 -7.88
N ALA A 96 1.72 10.56 -7.09
CA ALA A 96 2.85 11.39 -7.48
C ALA A 96 3.65 11.89 -6.27
N THR A 97 4.84 12.44 -6.51
CA THR A 97 5.72 13.01 -5.48
C THR A 97 5.61 14.54 -5.34
N SER A 98 4.68 15.17 -6.06
CA SER A 98 4.46 16.63 -6.07
C SER A 98 2.96 16.95 -6.13
N ALA A 99 2.56 18.11 -5.60
CA ALA A 99 1.19 18.63 -5.68
C ALA A 99 0.78 19.04 -7.11
N THR A 100 1.76 19.34 -7.96
CA THR A 100 1.59 19.65 -9.39
C THR A 100 2.62 18.86 -10.19
N PRO A 101 2.42 17.54 -10.33
CA PRO A 101 3.46 16.67 -10.85
C PRO A 101 3.63 16.82 -12.37
N THR A 102 4.88 16.73 -12.81
CA THR A 102 5.29 16.75 -14.21
C THR A 102 6.26 15.60 -14.50
N GLY A 103 6.13 14.96 -15.66
CA GLY A 103 7.04 13.91 -16.12
C GLY A 103 7.33 12.83 -15.08
N SER A 104 8.59 12.73 -14.66
CA SER A 104 9.13 11.72 -13.74
C SER A 104 8.60 11.80 -12.30
N GLN A 105 7.80 12.81 -11.95
CA GLN A 105 7.15 12.91 -10.63
C GLN A 105 5.91 12.03 -10.50
N MET A 106 5.44 11.45 -11.61
CA MET A 106 4.31 10.51 -11.63
C MET A 106 4.77 9.12 -11.18
N LEU A 107 4.13 8.58 -10.15
CA LEU A 107 4.43 7.23 -9.61
C LEU A 107 3.61 6.12 -10.29
N GLY A 108 2.52 6.49 -10.96
CA GLY A 108 1.70 5.59 -11.77
C GLY A 108 0.20 5.76 -11.56
N GLU A 109 -0.57 4.92 -12.26
CA GLU A 109 -2.04 4.83 -12.19
C GLU A 109 -2.46 3.37 -11.99
N LYS A 110 -3.52 3.16 -11.19
CA LYS A 110 -4.17 1.85 -11.03
C LYS A 110 -5.68 2.00 -10.98
N SER A 111 -6.38 1.01 -11.52
CA SER A 111 -7.83 0.87 -11.36
C SER A 111 -8.18 -0.08 -10.23
N PHE A 112 -9.33 0.13 -9.60
CA PHE A 112 -9.91 -0.76 -8.60
C PHE A 112 -11.42 -0.55 -8.51
N ALA A 113 -12.13 -1.49 -7.90
CA ALA A 113 -13.55 -1.36 -7.59
C ALA A 113 -13.76 -1.59 -6.09
N LEU A 114 -14.62 -0.81 -5.46
CA LEU A 114 -14.99 -1.03 -4.06
C LEU A 114 -16.00 -2.18 -4.01
N GLY A 115 -15.70 -3.22 -3.23
CA GLY A 115 -16.62 -4.36 -3.07
C GLY A 115 -17.86 -4.02 -2.24
N ALA A 116 -18.69 -5.02 -1.94
CA ALA A 116 -19.89 -4.89 -1.11
C ALA A 116 -19.62 -4.31 0.30
N GLY A 117 -18.38 -4.42 0.81
CA GLY A 117 -17.95 -3.81 2.07
C GLY A 117 -17.47 -2.36 1.97
N GLY A 118 -17.54 -1.74 0.79
CA GLY A 118 -17.00 -0.39 0.57
C GLY A 118 -15.49 -0.32 0.72
N ARG A 119 -14.78 -1.45 0.57
CA ARG A 119 -13.34 -1.56 0.75
C ARG A 119 -12.70 -2.24 -0.44
N ALA A 120 -11.49 -1.84 -0.77
CA ALA A 120 -10.64 -2.54 -1.73
C ALA A 120 -9.17 -2.40 -1.36
N ARG A 121 -8.37 -3.33 -1.89
CA ARG A 121 -6.91 -3.29 -1.79
C ARG A 121 -6.34 -3.14 -3.19
N VAL A 122 -5.48 -2.15 -3.36
CA VAL A 122 -4.87 -1.79 -4.63
C VAL A 122 -3.40 -2.12 -4.55
N GLY A 123 -2.96 -3.15 -5.28
CA GLY A 123 -1.54 -3.43 -5.47
C GLY A 123 -0.90 -2.33 -6.31
N PHE A 124 0.14 -1.68 -5.80
CA PHE A 124 0.76 -0.53 -6.42
C PHE A 124 2.26 -0.54 -6.13
N VAL A 125 3.10 -1.03 -7.03
CA VAL A 125 4.55 -1.01 -6.83
C VAL A 125 5.13 0.16 -7.60
N CYS A 126 5.67 1.17 -6.89
CA CYS A 126 6.32 2.32 -7.51
C CYS A 126 7.85 2.24 -7.43
N THR A 127 8.51 3.10 -8.21
CA THR A 127 9.96 3.34 -8.09
C THR A 127 10.31 3.88 -6.71
N SER A 128 11.60 3.81 -6.34
CA SER A 128 12.08 4.30 -5.06
C SER A 128 11.79 5.80 -4.90
N ILE A 129 11.13 6.15 -3.81
CA ILE A 129 10.83 7.53 -3.41
C ILE A 129 11.90 7.98 -2.41
N PRO A 130 12.57 9.13 -2.63
CA PRO A 130 13.59 9.64 -1.72
C PRO A 130 13.05 9.91 -0.32
N ALA A 131 13.95 9.90 0.68
CA ALA A 131 13.62 10.31 2.05
C ALA A 131 12.94 11.68 2.10
N ASN A 132 12.03 11.86 3.06
CA ASN A 132 11.30 13.08 3.35
C ASN A 132 10.42 13.61 2.20
N THR A 133 10.19 12.80 1.16
CA THR A 133 9.35 13.17 0.01
C THR A 133 7.87 13.01 0.36
N ALA A 134 7.07 14.02 0.03
CA ALA A 134 5.62 13.92 0.12
C ALA A 134 5.06 12.99 -0.97
N VAL A 135 3.96 12.31 -0.66
CA VAL A 135 3.19 11.54 -1.65
C VAL A 135 1.84 12.18 -1.80
N TYR A 136 1.43 12.43 -3.03
CA TYR A 136 0.14 12.96 -3.40
C TYR A 136 -0.65 11.91 -4.16
N GLY A 137 -1.96 11.95 -4.03
CA GLY A 137 -2.86 11.14 -4.82
C GLY A 137 -4.08 11.91 -5.28
N ARG A 138 -4.69 11.39 -6.34
CA ARG A 138 -5.99 11.86 -6.84
C ARG A 138 -6.75 10.69 -7.43
N VAL A 139 -8.06 10.84 -7.52
CA VAL A 139 -8.94 9.79 -8.07
C VAL A 139 -9.87 10.34 -9.13
N LYS A 140 -10.35 9.44 -9.97
CA LYS A 140 -11.53 9.62 -10.83
C LYS A 140 -12.42 8.40 -10.71
N THR A 141 -13.69 8.59 -11.01
CA THR A 141 -14.70 7.53 -11.07
C THR A 141 -15.57 7.71 -12.30
N ALA A 142 -16.15 6.62 -12.78
CA ALA A 142 -17.08 6.65 -13.90
C ALA A 142 -18.35 7.46 -13.60
N ALA A 143 -18.77 7.56 -12.33
CA ALA A 143 -19.98 8.28 -11.92
C ALA A 143 -19.76 9.78 -11.66
N GLY A 144 -18.52 10.21 -11.41
CA GLY A 144 -18.22 11.51 -10.78
C GLY A 144 -18.65 11.57 -9.29
N ASN A 145 -18.14 12.54 -8.53
CA ASN A 145 -18.52 12.87 -7.14
C ASN A 145 -18.38 11.79 -6.03
N THR A 146 -18.15 10.51 -6.35
CA THR A 146 -17.98 9.48 -5.32
C THR A 146 -16.59 9.57 -4.67
N THR A 147 -16.52 10.00 -3.42
CA THR A 147 -15.25 10.10 -2.68
C THR A 147 -14.73 8.73 -2.24
N VAL A 148 -13.41 8.64 -2.05
CA VAL A 148 -12.77 7.45 -1.49
C VAL A 148 -11.72 7.85 -0.47
N ASN A 149 -11.75 7.16 0.66
CA ASN A 149 -10.78 7.26 1.74
C ASN A 149 -9.62 6.30 1.47
N VAL A 150 -8.39 6.74 1.71
CA VAL A 150 -7.19 5.97 1.37
C VAL A 150 -6.22 5.91 2.54
N ALA A 151 -5.65 4.72 2.74
CA ALA A 151 -4.46 4.48 3.54
C ALA A 151 -3.42 3.76 2.68
N VAL A 152 -2.14 4.12 2.83
CA VAL A 152 -1.04 3.64 1.99
C VAL A 152 -0.09 2.77 2.78
N SER A 153 0.23 1.60 2.22
CA SER A 153 1.28 0.73 2.73
C SER A 153 2.62 1.12 2.12
N VAL A 154 3.55 1.49 2.99
CA VAL A 154 4.91 1.91 2.66
C VAL A 154 5.89 0.84 3.08
N LEU A 155 6.84 0.52 2.20
CA LEU A 155 7.91 -0.41 2.45
C LEU A 155 9.25 0.30 2.46
N ARG A 156 10.09 -0.09 3.43
CA ARG A 156 11.51 0.26 3.44
C ARG A 156 12.29 -0.88 2.81
N CYS A 157 12.98 -0.60 1.71
CA CYS A 157 14.03 -1.48 1.22
C CYS A 157 15.29 -1.24 2.09
N ILE A 158 15.79 -2.29 2.74
CA ILE A 158 17.11 -2.25 3.38
C ILE A 158 18.00 -3.13 2.52
N LEU A 159 18.81 -2.50 1.67
CA LEU A 159 19.76 -3.22 0.83
C LEU A 159 20.81 -3.87 1.73
N THR A 160 20.86 -5.20 1.69
CA THR A 160 21.71 -6.02 2.53
C THR A 160 23.07 -6.20 1.86
N THR A 161 24.12 -5.58 2.40
CA THR A 161 25.50 -6.01 2.10
C THR A 161 26.09 -6.94 3.15
N ASP A 162 25.45 -7.09 4.33
CA ASP A 162 25.98 -7.96 5.38
C ASP A 162 24.90 -8.53 6.34
N VAL A 163 24.88 -9.85 6.52
CA VAL A 163 23.82 -10.61 7.22
C VAL A 163 23.82 -10.37 8.73
N THR A 164 24.94 -9.95 9.32
CA THR A 164 25.05 -9.59 10.75
C THR A 164 24.39 -8.27 11.09
N THR A 165 24.41 -7.28 10.18
CA THR A 165 23.69 -6.01 10.35
C THR A 165 22.16 -6.17 10.26
N LEU A 166 21.69 -7.28 9.70
CA LEU A 166 20.28 -7.66 9.55
C LEU A 166 19.61 -7.82 10.92
N ILE A 167 20.24 -8.53 11.86
CA ILE A 167 19.64 -8.89 13.15
C ILE A 167 19.55 -7.67 14.07
N THR A 168 20.59 -6.83 14.06
CA THR A 168 20.66 -5.63 14.90
C THR A 168 19.70 -4.54 14.41
N ASN A 169 19.68 -4.26 13.10
CA ASN A 169 18.76 -3.26 12.53
C ASN A 169 17.29 -3.71 12.54
N ARG A 170 17.00 -5.02 12.62
CA ARG A 170 15.65 -5.58 12.80
C ARG A 170 14.99 -5.24 14.13
N ARG A 171 15.72 -4.76 15.14
CA ARG A 171 15.18 -4.50 16.49
C ARG A 171 15.24 -3.06 16.97
N THR A 172 16.15 -2.24 16.46
CA THR A 172 16.29 -0.86 16.93
C THR A 172 15.33 0.08 16.18
N THR A 173 14.25 0.43 16.90
CA THR A 173 13.35 1.59 16.73
C THR A 173 13.03 2.06 15.31
N TRP A 174 11.75 1.95 14.95
CA TRP A 174 11.16 2.63 13.79
C TRP A 174 10.40 3.89 14.26
N PRO A 175 11.08 5.02 14.51
CA PRO A 175 10.38 6.27 14.75
C PRO A 175 9.66 6.67 13.45
N TRP A 176 8.48 7.29 13.59
CA TRP A 176 7.94 8.14 12.54
C TRP A 176 8.84 9.36 12.44
#